data_AF-A0A833XJ24-F1
#
_entry.id   AF-A0A833XJ24-F1
#
_cell.length_a   1.000
_cell.length_b   1.000
_cell.length_c   1.000
_cell.angle_alpha   90.00
_cell.angle_beta   90.00
_cell.angle_gamma   90.00
#
_symmetry.space_group_name_H-M   'P 1'
#
loop_
_entity.id
_entity.type
_entity.pdbx_description
1 polymer ?
#
loop_
_entity_poly.entity_id
_entity_poly.type
_entity_poly.pdbx_seq_one_letter_code
_entity_poly.pdbx_strand_id
1 'polypeptide(L)'
;MTATPFVPAAKSTCRVLIVGATGFMGQFVAEASLLTGRPTYLLLRPGSVSPSKAKSIKNLQDKGAIILHGLINDKEVMEKILKEHEIDVVISAVGGEKVLDQLTLIEAMKASGTIKRFLPSEFGHDVDRADPVEPGLTMYIEKRRVRRSIEASGIPYTYICCNSIASWPYYDNTHPSEVVPPLDQFQIYGDGIVKGETDRRHYAYIVICMFAFFH
;
A
#
# COMPACT_ATOMS: atom_id res chain seq x y z
N MET A 1 34.53 -7.15 35.84
CA MET A 1 33.28 -6.59 35.26
C MET A 1 32.79 -7.59 34.24
N THR A 2 31.78 -8.37 34.60
CA THR A 2 31.18 -9.40 33.74
C THR A 2 30.27 -8.74 32.73
N ALA A 3 30.59 -8.87 31.44
CA ALA A 3 29.71 -8.43 30.36
C ALA A 3 28.45 -9.31 30.36
N THR A 4 27.30 -8.70 30.65
CA THR A 4 26.00 -9.32 30.46
C THR A 4 25.79 -9.60 28.97
N PRO A 5 25.45 -10.84 28.57
CA PRO A 5 25.15 -11.13 27.18
C PRO A 5 23.88 -10.38 26.77
N PHE A 6 23.93 -9.75 25.61
CA PHE A 6 22.77 -9.17 24.95
C PHE A 6 21.76 -10.29 24.69
N VAL A 7 20.67 -10.32 25.45
CA VAL A 7 19.52 -11.18 25.17
C VAL A 7 18.81 -10.56 23.97
N PRO A 8 18.72 -11.24 22.81
CA PRO A 8 17.93 -10.73 21.70
C PRO A 8 16.48 -10.61 22.17
N ALA A 9 15.91 -9.40 22.06
CA ALA A 9 14.48 -9.22 22.27
C ALA A 9 13.71 -10.23 21.41
N ALA A 10 12.69 -10.86 22.00
CA ALA A 10 11.83 -11.82 21.30
C ALA A 10 11.38 -11.21 19.97
N LYS A 11 11.59 -11.94 18.87
CA LYS A 11 11.23 -11.56 17.50
C LYS A 11 9.72 -11.28 17.49
N SER A 12 9.31 -10.02 17.64
CA SER A 12 7.90 -9.64 17.53
C SER A 12 7.50 -9.83 16.07
N THR A 13 6.92 -10.98 15.76
CA THR A 13 6.54 -11.35 14.40
C THR A 13 5.26 -10.61 14.00
N CYS A 14 5.39 -9.31 13.73
CA CYS A 14 4.31 -8.49 13.20
C CYS A 14 3.88 -9.02 11.83
N ARG A 15 2.67 -9.58 11.77
CA ARG A 15 2.09 -10.18 10.57
C ARG A 15 1.43 -9.11 9.71
N VAL A 16 1.83 -9.04 8.44
CA VAL A 16 1.41 -7.99 7.52
C VAL A 16 0.52 -8.58 6.45
N LEU A 17 -0.70 -8.05 6.30
CA LEU A 17 -1.58 -8.32 5.17
C LEU A 17 -1.47 -7.20 4.15
N ILE A 18 -1.19 -7.54 2.89
CA ILE A 18 -1.11 -6.60 1.77
C ILE A 18 -2.26 -6.89 0.79
N VAL A 19 -3.10 -5.89 0.60
CA VAL A 19 -4.17 -5.90 -0.40
C VAL A 19 -3.68 -5.17 -1.65
N GLY A 20 -3.90 -5.76 -2.83
CA GLY A 20 -3.48 -5.14 -4.09
C GLY A 20 -2.01 -5.34 -4.42
N ALA A 21 -1.38 -6.39 -3.86
CA ALA A 21 0.04 -6.72 -4.05
C ALA A 21 0.47 -6.95 -5.52
N THR A 22 -0.48 -7.18 -6.43
CA THR A 22 -0.21 -7.33 -7.87
C THR A 22 -0.28 -6.03 -8.65
N GLY A 23 -0.79 -4.95 -8.04
CA GLY A 23 -0.74 -3.60 -8.59
C GLY A 23 0.68 -3.04 -8.51
N PHE A 24 0.92 -1.93 -9.22
CA PHE A 24 2.25 -1.34 -9.33
C PHE A 24 2.89 -1.03 -7.97
N MET A 25 2.23 -0.21 -7.13
CA MET A 25 2.73 0.10 -5.79
C MET A 25 2.74 -1.14 -4.89
N GLY A 26 1.72 -2.00 -5.00
CA GLY A 26 1.60 -3.19 -4.18
C GLY A 26 2.76 -4.16 -4.33
N GLN A 27 3.35 -4.28 -5.53
CA GLN A 27 4.52 -5.14 -5.75
C GLN A 27 5.73 -4.66 -4.95
N PHE A 28 6.05 -3.36 -5.00
CA PHE A 28 7.15 -2.79 -4.21
C PHE A 28 6.91 -2.93 -2.71
N VAL A 29 5.68 -2.71 -2.26
CA VAL A 29 5.32 -2.86 -0.83
C VAL A 29 5.48 -4.31 -0.37
N ALA A 30 5.03 -5.28 -1.18
CA ALA A 30 5.17 -6.69 -0.88
C ALA A 30 6.62 -7.14 -0.84
N GLU A 31 7.43 -6.74 -1.82
CA GLU A 31 8.86 -7.06 -1.83
C GLU A 31 9.60 -6.47 -0.63
N ALA A 32 9.34 -5.20 -0.28
CA ALA A 32 9.95 -4.56 0.88
C ALA A 32 9.55 -5.28 2.19
N SER A 33 8.28 -5.64 2.36
CA SER A 33 7.81 -6.39 3.53
C SER A 33 8.58 -7.71 3.70
N LEU A 34 8.72 -8.47 2.60
CA LEU A 34 9.46 -9.74 2.59
C LEU A 34 10.96 -9.54 2.90
N LEU A 35 11.59 -8.51 2.34
CA LEU A 35 13.00 -8.20 2.59
C LEU A 35 13.29 -7.87 4.05
N THR A 36 12.32 -7.31 4.78
CA THR A 36 12.44 -7.07 6.23
C THR A 36 12.21 -8.32 7.09
N GLY A 37 11.95 -9.48 6.48
CA GLY A 37 11.75 -10.75 7.18
C GLY A 37 10.43 -10.85 7.95
N ARG A 38 9.44 -10.03 7.61
CA ARG A 38 8.11 -10.04 8.23
C ARG A 38 7.22 -11.13 7.60
N PRO A 39 6.44 -11.90 8.38
CA PRO A 39 5.41 -12.77 7.82
C PRO A 39 4.43 -11.93 6.98
N THR A 40 4.42 -12.17 5.66
CA THR A 40 3.74 -11.33 4.69
C THR A 40 2.66 -12.13 3.98
N TYR A 41 1.41 -11.71 4.15
CA TYR A 41 0.22 -12.28 3.55
C TYR A 41 -0.23 -11.40 2.40
N LEU A 42 -0.56 -11.98 1.25
CA LEU A 42 -1.06 -11.25 0.09
C LEU A 42 -2.50 -11.66 -0.18
N LEU A 43 -3.42 -10.69 -0.19
CA LEU A 43 -4.81 -10.93 -0.57
C LEU A 43 -4.94 -10.92 -2.08
N LEU A 44 -5.34 -12.04 -2.67
CA LEU A 44 -5.60 -12.19 -4.09
C LEU A 44 -7.09 -12.42 -4.36
N ARG A 45 -7.58 -11.78 -5.42
CA ARG A 45 -8.94 -12.00 -5.91
C ARG A 45 -9.07 -13.44 -6.44
N PRO A 46 -10.14 -14.17 -6.10
CA PRO A 46 -10.45 -15.45 -6.73
C PRO A 46 -10.71 -15.29 -8.23
N GLY A 47 -10.21 -16.21 -9.06
CA GLY A 47 -10.48 -16.24 -10.50
C GLY A 47 -9.23 -16.27 -11.38
N SER A 48 -9.41 -16.06 -12.68
CA SER A 48 -8.32 -16.08 -13.66
C SER A 48 -7.41 -14.86 -13.49
N VAL A 49 -6.11 -15.10 -13.62
CA VAL A 49 -5.08 -14.08 -13.46
C VAL A 49 -4.34 -13.93 -14.78
N SER A 50 -4.05 -12.69 -15.19
CA SER A 50 -3.25 -12.45 -16.39
C SER A 50 -1.85 -13.06 -16.26
N PRO A 51 -1.19 -13.47 -17.37
CA PRO A 51 0.15 -14.05 -17.32
C PRO A 51 1.18 -13.17 -16.58
N SER A 52 1.09 -11.84 -16.77
CA SER A 52 1.95 -10.87 -16.07
C SER A 52 1.76 -10.90 -14.55
N LYS A 53 0.51 -10.89 -14.08
CA LYS A 53 0.19 -10.96 -12.65
C LYS A 53 0.55 -12.32 -12.06
N ALA A 54 0.35 -13.41 -12.80
CA ALA A 54 0.74 -14.75 -12.38
C ALA A 54 2.26 -14.85 -12.13
N LYS A 55 3.07 -14.24 -13.01
CA LYS A 55 4.52 -14.13 -12.81
C LYS A 55 4.88 -13.34 -11.55
N SER A 56 4.25 -12.19 -11.31
CA SER A 56 4.49 -11.40 -10.09
C SER A 56 4.09 -12.16 -8.82
N ILE A 57 2.94 -12.85 -8.83
CA ILE A 57 2.50 -13.67 -7.68
C ILE A 57 3.50 -14.78 -7.39
N LYS A 58 3.93 -15.51 -8.43
CA LYS A 58 4.90 -16.60 -8.29
C LYS A 58 6.22 -16.07 -7.70
N ASN A 59 6.74 -14.96 -8.23
CA ASN A 59 7.95 -14.34 -7.71
C ASN A 59 7.84 -13.96 -6.23
N LEU A 60 6.68 -13.45 -5.78
CA LEU A 60 6.46 -13.11 -4.37
C LEU A 60 6.32 -14.37 -3.49
N GLN A 61 5.67 -15.42 -3.99
CA GLN A 61 5.60 -16.72 -3.30
C GLN A 61 6.98 -17.37 -3.15
N ASP A 62 7.80 -17.34 -4.21
CA ASP A 62 9.18 -17.84 -4.19
C ASP A 62 10.06 -17.09 -3.15
N LYS A 63 9.71 -15.83 -2.84
CA LYS A 63 10.33 -15.02 -1.78
C LYS A 63 9.70 -15.24 -0.38
N GLY A 64 8.74 -16.16 -0.24
CA GLY A 64 8.13 -16.54 1.04
C GLY A 64 6.79 -15.88 1.37
N ALA A 65 6.13 -15.24 0.41
CA ALA A 65 4.79 -14.68 0.63
C ALA A 65 3.72 -15.76 0.79
N ILE A 66 2.79 -15.55 1.72
CA ILE A 66 1.64 -16.43 1.96
C ILE A 66 0.44 -15.87 1.20
N ILE A 67 -0.19 -16.69 0.36
CA ILE A 67 -1.33 -16.25 -0.44
C ILE A 67 -2.64 -16.57 0.28
N LEU A 68 -3.48 -15.55 0.40
CA LEU A 68 -4.86 -15.67 0.87
C LEU A 68 -5.81 -15.26 -0.25
N HIS A 69 -6.98 -15.89 -0.31
CA HIS A 69 -7.98 -15.57 -1.33
C HIS A 69 -9.18 -14.87 -0.70
N GLY A 70 -9.59 -13.76 -1.29
CA GLY A 70 -10.73 -12.99 -0.82
C GLY A 70 -10.90 -11.67 -1.55
N LEU A 71 -11.96 -10.96 -1.20
CA LEU A 71 -12.27 -9.62 -1.68
C LEU A 71 -12.43 -8.68 -0.48
N ILE A 72 -11.90 -7.47 -0.58
CA ILE A 72 -11.97 -6.51 0.54
C ILE A 72 -13.37 -5.95 0.79
N ASN A 73 -14.28 -6.11 -0.17
CA ASN A 73 -15.68 -5.73 -0.04
C ASN A 73 -16.56 -6.89 0.48
N ASP A 74 -15.95 -8.01 0.88
CA ASP A 74 -16.60 -9.12 1.58
C ASP A 74 -16.20 -9.05 3.07
N LYS A 75 -17.10 -8.55 3.91
CA LYS A 75 -16.81 -8.24 5.30
C LYS A 75 -16.51 -9.51 6.10
N GLU A 76 -17.35 -10.52 5.95
CA GLU A 76 -17.27 -11.77 6.70
C GLU A 76 -15.98 -12.52 6.37
N VAL A 77 -15.60 -12.58 5.09
CA VAL A 77 -14.33 -13.20 4.67
C VAL A 77 -13.13 -12.41 5.21
N MET A 78 -13.17 -11.07 5.16
CA MET A 78 -12.08 -10.27 5.71
C MET A 78 -11.95 -10.41 7.22
N GLU A 79 -13.05 -10.37 7.97
CA GLU A 79 -13.03 -10.60 9.42
C GLU A 79 -12.41 -11.94 9.79
N LYS A 80 -12.80 -12.99 9.05
CA LYS A 80 -12.24 -14.34 9.22
C LYS A 80 -10.73 -14.35 8.95
N ILE A 81 -10.29 -13.81 7.82
CA ILE A 81 -8.87 -13.73 7.45
C ILE A 81 -8.06 -12.99 8.52
N LEU A 82 -8.53 -11.83 8.98
CA LEU A 82 -7.81 -11.01 9.95
C LEU A 82 -7.65 -11.72 11.30
N LYS A 83 -8.67 -12.48 11.73
CA LYS A 83 -8.65 -13.25 12.99
C LYS A 83 -7.82 -14.53 12.87
N GLU A 84 -8.08 -15.36 11.87
CA GLU A 84 -7.45 -16.68 11.71
C GLU A 84 -5.94 -16.58 11.47
N HIS A 85 -5.50 -15.54 10.76
CA HIS A 85 -4.08 -15.30 10.51
C HIS A 85 -3.45 -14.33 11.51
N GLU A 86 -4.19 -13.90 12.54
CA GLU A 86 -3.73 -13.00 13.60
C GLU A 86 -2.99 -11.79 13.02
N ILE A 87 -3.60 -11.14 12.03
CA ILE A 87 -2.98 -10.04 11.29
C ILE A 87 -2.83 -8.82 12.21
N ASP A 88 -1.61 -8.26 12.27
CA ASP A 88 -1.30 -7.08 13.06
C ASP A 88 -1.42 -5.80 12.23
N VAL A 89 -0.96 -5.85 10.98
CA VAL A 89 -0.87 -4.67 10.10
C VAL A 89 -1.54 -4.98 8.77
N VAL A 90 -2.37 -4.04 8.31
CA VAL A 90 -3.00 -4.11 6.98
C VAL A 90 -2.48 -2.96 6.12
N ILE A 91 -1.98 -3.26 4.93
CA ILE A 91 -1.56 -2.27 3.93
C ILE A 91 -2.40 -2.46 2.68
N SER A 92 -3.14 -1.44 2.29
CA SER A 92 -3.96 -1.43 1.10
C SER A 92 -3.27 -0.63 -0.01
N ALA A 93 -3.01 -1.28 -1.14
CA ALA A 93 -2.48 -0.68 -2.36
C ALA A 93 -3.45 -0.90 -3.54
N VAL A 94 -4.76 -0.80 -3.28
CA VAL A 94 -5.79 -0.91 -4.32
C VAL A 94 -5.77 0.30 -5.26
N GLY A 95 -6.13 0.08 -6.53
CA GLY A 95 -6.20 1.15 -7.53
C GLY A 95 -7.31 2.17 -7.25
N GLY A 96 -7.25 3.33 -7.91
CA GLY A 96 -8.20 4.45 -7.74
C GLY A 96 -9.66 4.04 -7.83
N GLU A 97 -10.01 3.25 -8.85
CA GLU A 97 -11.34 2.65 -9.10
C GLU A 97 -11.93 1.81 -7.94
N LYS A 98 -11.09 1.47 -6.94
CA LYS A 98 -11.43 0.57 -5.83
C LYS A 98 -11.15 1.22 -4.48
N VAL A 99 -10.96 2.54 -4.43
CA VAL A 99 -10.70 3.27 -3.18
C VAL A 99 -11.84 3.07 -2.18
N LEU A 100 -13.10 3.14 -2.62
CA LEU A 100 -14.27 3.01 -1.74
C LEU A 100 -14.51 1.58 -1.23
N ASP A 101 -14.00 0.54 -1.90
CA ASP A 101 -14.08 -0.85 -1.41
C ASP A 101 -13.35 -1.01 -0.05
N GLN A 102 -12.46 -0.07 0.30
CA GLN A 102 -11.78 -0.05 1.60
C GLN A 102 -12.71 0.26 2.77
N LEU A 103 -13.90 0.83 2.54
CA LEU A 103 -14.86 1.10 3.61
C LEU A 103 -15.31 -0.20 4.30
N THR A 104 -15.60 -1.24 3.52
CA THR A 104 -15.95 -2.57 4.05
C THR A 104 -14.77 -3.20 4.80
N LEU A 105 -13.55 -3.03 4.29
CA LEU A 105 -12.34 -3.49 4.97
C LEU A 105 -12.17 -2.82 6.35
N ILE A 106 -12.46 -1.52 6.45
CA ILE A 106 -12.43 -0.77 7.73
C ILE A 106 -13.43 -1.36 8.72
N GLU A 107 -14.65 -1.67 8.27
CA GLU A 107 -15.63 -2.33 9.13
C GLU A 107 -15.14 -3.70 9.62
N ALA A 108 -14.54 -4.51 8.74
CA ALA A 108 -14.00 -5.81 9.09
C ALA A 108 -12.83 -5.71 10.10
N MET A 109 -11.91 -4.75 9.90
CA MET A 109 -10.82 -4.49 10.84
C MET A 109 -11.32 -4.01 12.20
N LYS A 110 -12.36 -3.17 12.22
CA LYS A 110 -13.00 -2.72 13.46
C LYS A 110 -13.63 -3.90 14.21
N ALA A 111 -14.31 -4.80 13.50
CA ALA A 111 -14.94 -5.99 14.05
C ALA A 111 -13.92 -7.08 14.47
N SER A 112 -12.73 -7.09 13.86
CA SER A 112 -11.64 -7.97 14.29
C SER A 112 -11.04 -7.52 15.62
N GLY A 113 -10.86 -6.21 15.81
CA GLY A 113 -10.29 -5.63 17.03
C GLY A 113 -8.81 -5.97 17.26
N THR A 114 -8.15 -6.59 16.28
CA THR A 114 -6.76 -7.09 16.38
C THR A 114 -5.73 -6.18 15.71
N ILE A 115 -6.19 -5.23 14.88
CA ILE A 115 -5.32 -4.46 14.00
C ILE A 115 -4.56 -3.38 14.78
N LYS A 116 -3.24 -3.44 14.73
CA LYS A 116 -2.30 -2.49 15.35
C LYS A 116 -1.97 -1.32 14.43
N ARG A 117 -2.10 -1.49 13.11
CA ARG A 117 -2.01 -0.39 12.15
C ARG A 117 -2.70 -0.69 10.83
N PHE A 118 -3.40 0.30 10.30
CA PHE A 118 -3.91 0.32 8.94
C PHE A 118 -3.25 1.40 8.09
N LEU A 119 -2.87 1.03 6.88
CA LEU A 119 -2.33 1.92 5.86
C LEU A 119 -3.26 1.87 4.64
N PRO A 120 -4.13 2.87 4.44
CA PRO A 120 -5.01 2.90 3.28
C PRO A 120 -4.24 3.20 1.98
N SER A 121 -4.90 3.00 0.84
CA SER A 121 -4.35 3.30 -0.48
C SER A 121 -4.27 4.81 -0.73
N GLU A 122 -3.21 5.42 -0.20
CA GLU A 122 -2.90 6.84 -0.30
C GLU A 122 -1.88 7.08 -1.42
N PHE A 123 -0.64 6.64 -1.19
CA PHE A 123 0.51 6.60 -2.12
C PHE A 123 0.58 7.74 -3.15
N GLY A 124 0.40 8.99 -2.70
CA GLY A 124 0.41 10.17 -3.57
C GLY A 124 0.52 11.46 -2.77
N HIS A 125 -0.27 12.47 -3.14
CA HIS A 125 -0.34 13.74 -2.40
C HIS A 125 -1.14 13.60 -1.11
N ASP A 126 -0.95 14.57 -0.21
CA ASP A 126 -1.84 14.72 0.94
C ASP A 126 -3.21 15.23 0.50
N VAL A 127 -4.19 14.33 0.45
CA VAL A 127 -5.53 14.64 -0.06
C VAL A 127 -6.28 15.66 0.79
N ASP A 128 -5.95 15.84 2.07
CA ASP A 128 -6.61 16.84 2.93
C ASP A 128 -6.08 18.26 2.68
N ARG A 129 -4.93 18.40 2.01
CA ARG A 129 -4.27 19.69 1.75
C ARG A 129 -4.31 20.12 0.29
N ALA A 130 -4.32 19.17 -0.62
CA ALA A 130 -4.33 19.43 -2.05
C ALA A 130 -5.77 19.59 -2.57
N ASP A 131 -5.96 20.52 -3.52
CA ASP A 131 -7.25 20.84 -4.14
C ASP A 131 -7.14 20.79 -5.67
N PRO A 132 -7.12 19.58 -6.26
CA PRO A 132 -7.01 19.43 -7.71
C PRO A 132 -8.34 19.76 -8.40
N VAL A 133 -8.28 19.95 -9.73
CA VAL A 133 -9.48 20.01 -10.57
C VAL A 133 -10.02 18.61 -10.91
N GLU A 134 -11.23 18.53 -11.44
CA GLU A 134 -11.78 17.26 -11.95
C GLU A 134 -10.99 16.73 -13.16
N PRO A 135 -10.87 15.40 -13.33
CA PRO A 135 -11.48 14.33 -12.51
C PRO A 135 -10.71 13.96 -11.24
N GLY A 136 -9.57 14.60 -10.97
CA GLY A 136 -8.71 14.28 -9.82
C GLY A 136 -9.36 14.56 -8.47
N LEU A 137 -10.21 15.60 -8.40
CA LEU A 137 -10.95 15.97 -7.19
C LEU A 137 -11.87 14.85 -6.71
N THR A 138 -12.60 14.19 -7.61
CA THR A 138 -13.46 13.05 -7.28
C THR A 138 -12.69 11.95 -6.52
N MET A 139 -11.52 11.54 -7.03
CA MET A 139 -10.69 10.54 -6.35
C MET A 139 -10.20 11.02 -4.97
N TYR A 140 -9.90 12.31 -4.81
CA TYR A 140 -9.45 12.86 -3.53
C TYR A 140 -10.58 12.87 -2.52
N ILE A 141 -11.80 13.21 -2.93
CA ILE A 141 -13.00 13.14 -2.09
C ILE A 141 -13.23 11.71 -1.60
N GLU A 142 -13.06 10.70 -2.45
CA GLU A 142 -13.17 9.30 -2.05
C GLU A 142 -12.11 8.89 -1.02
N LYS A 143 -10.84 9.30 -1.21
CA LYS A 143 -9.77 9.06 -0.23
C LYS A 143 -10.04 9.78 1.10
N ARG A 144 -10.49 11.04 1.07
CA ARG A 144 -10.90 11.79 2.26
C ARG A 144 -12.02 11.06 3.01
N ARG A 145 -13.02 10.52 2.30
CA ARG A 145 -14.09 9.71 2.90
C ARG A 145 -13.55 8.46 3.60
N VAL A 146 -12.59 7.77 2.97
CA VAL A 146 -11.88 6.63 3.59
C VAL A 146 -11.14 7.09 4.86
N ARG A 147 -10.39 8.20 4.83
CA ARG A 147 -9.72 8.76 6.02
C ARG A 147 -10.70 9.00 7.18
N ARG A 148 -11.81 9.70 6.92
CA ARG A 148 -12.85 9.97 7.93
C ARG A 148 -13.43 8.68 8.51
N SER A 149 -13.63 7.65 7.70
CA SER A 149 -14.13 6.35 8.15
C SER A 149 -13.12 5.63 9.07
N ILE A 150 -11.82 5.68 8.73
CA ILE A 150 -10.75 5.12 9.58
C ILE A 150 -10.72 5.81 10.93
N GLU A 151 -10.72 7.15 10.95
CA GLU A 151 -10.68 7.92 12.19
C GLU A 151 -11.89 7.63 13.09
N ALA A 152 -13.09 7.60 12.51
CA ALA A 152 -14.33 7.29 13.22
C ALA A 152 -14.36 5.83 13.75
N SER A 153 -13.60 4.93 13.14
CA SER A 153 -13.50 3.53 13.57
C SER A 153 -12.59 3.34 14.79
N GLY A 154 -11.69 4.29 15.07
CA GLY A 154 -10.68 4.18 16.12
C GLY A 154 -9.50 3.27 15.80
N ILE A 155 -9.39 2.76 14.56
CA ILE A 155 -8.26 1.92 14.13
C ILE A 155 -7.00 2.79 14.04
N PRO A 156 -5.85 2.39 14.63
CA PRO A 156 -4.61 3.11 14.45
C PRO A 156 -4.18 3.14 12.99
N TYR A 157 -3.74 4.29 12.46
CA TYR A 157 -3.47 4.44 11.04
C TYR A 157 -2.20 5.21 10.69
N THR A 158 -1.76 5.09 9.45
CA THR A 158 -0.69 5.93 8.87
C THR A 158 -1.04 6.24 7.41
N TYR A 159 -1.10 7.52 7.06
CA TYR A 159 -1.30 7.99 5.69
C TYR A 159 0.05 8.25 5.02
N ILE A 160 0.28 7.62 3.86
CA ILE A 160 1.54 7.74 3.13
C ILE A 160 1.39 8.73 1.99
N CYS A 161 1.85 9.95 2.24
CA CYS A 161 1.89 11.03 1.26
C CYS A 161 3.27 11.06 0.60
N CYS A 162 3.53 10.14 -0.32
CA CYS A 162 4.84 9.95 -0.94
C CYS A 162 5.08 10.80 -2.20
N ASN A 163 4.17 11.71 -2.57
CA ASN A 163 4.25 12.55 -3.77
C ASN A 163 4.30 11.73 -5.08
N SER A 164 4.99 12.25 -6.10
CA SER A 164 5.10 11.65 -7.43
C SER A 164 6.21 10.62 -7.50
N ILE A 165 5.89 9.45 -8.08
CA ILE A 165 6.89 8.42 -8.29
C ILE A 165 7.90 8.88 -9.35
N ALA A 166 9.20 8.71 -9.11
CA ALA A 166 10.25 9.10 -10.06
C ALA A 166 10.13 8.35 -11.39
N SER A 167 9.42 8.97 -12.31
CA SER A 167 9.01 8.46 -13.59
C SER A 167 8.47 9.63 -14.39
N TRP A 168 8.48 9.53 -15.72
CA TRP A 168 8.10 10.68 -16.53
C TRP A 168 6.61 10.99 -16.36
N PRO A 169 6.24 12.23 -15.94
CA PRO A 169 4.87 12.57 -15.61
C PRO A 169 4.09 12.92 -16.87
N TYR A 170 3.70 11.92 -17.66
CA TYR A 170 2.82 12.16 -18.82
C TYR A 170 1.44 12.70 -18.38
N TYR A 171 0.85 13.60 -19.18
CA TYR A 171 -0.41 14.28 -18.88
C TYR A 171 -1.64 13.38 -18.93
N ASP A 172 -1.53 12.23 -19.59
CA ASP A 172 -2.63 11.32 -19.92
C ASP A 172 -2.98 10.35 -18.78
N ASN A 173 -2.41 10.55 -17.59
CA ASN A 173 -2.46 9.61 -16.47
C ASN A 173 -1.95 8.20 -16.85
N THR A 174 -1.19 8.06 -17.95
CA THR A 174 -0.63 6.77 -18.33
C THR A 174 0.34 6.34 -17.26
N HIS A 175 0.21 5.07 -16.87
CA HIS A 175 0.90 4.58 -15.71
C HIS A 175 2.42 4.66 -15.94
N PRO A 176 3.22 5.26 -15.04
CA PRO A 176 4.61 5.61 -15.36
C PRO A 176 5.60 4.44 -15.47
N SER A 177 5.11 3.21 -15.32
CA SER A 177 5.84 1.98 -15.65
C SER A 177 5.73 1.57 -17.12
N GLU A 178 4.84 2.23 -17.87
CA GLU A 178 4.47 1.83 -19.23
C GLU A 178 5.15 2.68 -20.30
N VAL A 179 5.83 3.77 -19.90
CA VAL A 179 6.41 4.73 -20.85
C VAL A 179 7.80 5.18 -20.38
N VAL A 180 8.77 5.13 -21.29
CA VAL A 180 10.13 5.66 -21.08
C VAL A 180 10.14 7.15 -21.42
N PRO A 181 10.95 8.00 -20.74
CA PRO A 181 11.02 9.43 -21.04
C PRO A 181 11.18 9.71 -22.54
N PRO A 182 10.53 10.76 -23.08
CA PRO A 182 10.65 11.07 -24.50
C PRO A 182 12.10 11.44 -24.81
N LEU A 183 12.62 10.92 -25.93
CA LEU A 183 14.00 11.15 -26.37
C LEU A 183 14.10 12.29 -27.41
N ASP A 184 12.96 12.73 -27.92
CA ASP A 184 12.80 13.64 -29.05
C ASP A 184 12.25 15.01 -28.61
N GLN A 185 11.20 15.03 -27.79
CA GLN A 185 10.53 16.26 -27.37
C GLN A 185 10.09 16.21 -25.91
N PHE A 186 10.44 17.25 -25.16
CA PHE A 186 9.98 17.44 -23.78
C PHE A 186 8.76 18.34 -23.73
N GLN A 187 7.66 17.85 -23.12
CA GLN A 187 6.52 18.66 -22.75
C GLN A 187 6.74 19.24 -21.36
N ILE A 188 6.74 20.57 -21.24
CA ILE A 188 6.86 21.28 -19.96
C ILE A 188 5.47 21.82 -19.60
N TYR A 189 4.95 21.41 -18.44
CA TYR A 189 3.66 21.91 -17.94
C TYR A 189 3.85 23.23 -17.20
N GLY A 190 3.05 24.23 -17.58
CA GLY A 190 3.18 25.59 -17.05
C GLY A 190 4.51 26.23 -17.45
N ASP A 191 5.21 26.79 -16.48
CA ASP A 191 6.51 27.46 -16.64
C ASP A 191 7.71 26.60 -16.24
N GLY A 192 7.48 25.37 -15.75
CA GLY A 192 8.52 24.40 -15.43
C GLY A 192 9.35 24.68 -14.16
N ILE A 193 8.96 25.64 -13.32
CA ILE A 193 9.71 26.00 -12.09
C ILE A 193 9.16 25.35 -10.81
N VAL A 194 8.04 24.62 -10.92
CA VAL A 194 7.38 23.95 -9.79
C VAL A 194 8.06 22.61 -9.49
N LYS A 195 8.47 22.40 -8.23
CA LYS A 195 9.14 21.17 -7.77
C LYS A 195 8.12 20.05 -7.52
N GLY A 196 8.41 18.80 -7.90
CA GLY A 196 7.40 17.72 -7.78
C GLY A 196 7.86 16.25 -7.75
N GLU A 197 9.15 15.92 -7.63
CA GLU A 197 9.63 14.53 -7.76
C GLU A 197 10.18 13.93 -6.45
N THR A 198 9.99 12.62 -6.25
CA THR A 198 10.63 11.81 -5.20
C THR A 198 11.24 10.53 -5.82
N ASP A 199 12.53 10.26 -5.58
CA ASP A 199 13.29 9.12 -6.18
C ASP A 199 12.63 7.75 -5.88
N ARG A 200 12.54 6.87 -6.89
CA ARG A 200 12.06 5.47 -6.78
C ARG A 200 12.76 4.67 -5.68
N ARG A 201 14.04 4.92 -5.42
CA ARG A 201 14.78 4.28 -4.30
C ARG A 201 14.35 4.83 -2.95
N HIS A 202 13.97 6.11 -2.89
CA HIS A 202 13.37 6.71 -1.69
C HIS A 202 11.96 6.17 -1.42
N TYR A 203 11.20 5.71 -2.42
CA TYR A 203 9.92 5.03 -2.18
C TYR A 203 10.08 3.69 -1.47
N ALA A 204 11.01 2.85 -1.95
CA ALA A 204 11.34 1.61 -1.24
C ALA A 204 11.87 1.91 0.16
N TYR A 205 12.66 2.97 0.34
CA TYR A 205 13.10 3.44 1.66
C TYR A 205 11.97 3.98 2.53
N ILE A 206 10.99 4.72 1.98
CA ILE A 206 9.81 5.19 2.71
C ILE A 206 9.01 3.98 3.18
N VAL A 207 8.82 2.96 2.32
CA VAL A 207 8.16 1.71 2.68
C VAL A 207 8.97 0.92 3.72
N ILE A 208 10.30 0.84 3.60
CA ILE A 208 11.18 0.20 4.59
C ILE A 208 11.19 0.96 5.92
N CYS A 209 11.18 2.29 5.89
CA CYS A 209 11.07 3.16 7.07
C CYS A 209 9.67 3.05 7.71
N MET A 210 8.60 2.90 6.92
CA MET A 210 7.26 2.56 7.45
C MET A 210 7.34 1.27 8.28
N PHE A 211 8.17 0.31 7.85
CA PHE A 211 8.42 -0.90 8.63
C PHE A 211 9.30 -0.71 9.87
N ALA A 212 10.04 0.39 10.02
CA ALA A 212 10.74 0.74 11.25
C ALA A 212 9.81 1.37 12.32
N PHE A 213 8.63 1.86 11.92
CA PHE A 213 7.63 2.48 12.83
C PHE A 213 6.54 1.52 13.36
N PHE A 214 6.64 0.22 13.08
CA PHE A 214 5.76 -0.82 13.66
C PHE A 214 6.39 -1.52 14.89
N HIS A 215 7.13 -0.79 15.71
CA HIS A 215 7.61 -1.28 17.02
C HIS A 215 6.54 -1.11 18.10
#